data_AF-A0A4R3W1P6-F1
#
_entry.id   AF-A0A4R3W1P6-F1
#
_cell.length_a   1.000
_cell.length_b   1.000
_cell.length_c   1.000
_cell.angle_alpha   90.00
_cell.angle_beta   90.00
_cell.angle_gamma   90.00
#
_symmetry.space_group_name_H-M   'P 1'
#
loop_
_entity.id
_entity.type
_entity.pdbx_description
1 polymer ?
#
loop_
_entity_poly.entity_id
_entity_poly.type
_entity_poly.pdbx_seq_one_letter_code
_entity_poly.pdbx_strand_id
1 'polypeptide(L)'
;MNKIYILLGANLGNPTQQLQKAQALLSDKLGPLLHASALYESEAWGVEDQPIFINQVLLLATEYSPQQCLAICQAIENELGRVRKEKWGARLIDIDILYYNSEIIQEPDLVIPHPYIQERKFTLMPLVEIAATYLHPKFQLSNEQLLLNCTDKLVVKKMNTMTFQIISLDILNQSMMGNSELIKQLIDMYIQQSPVDFETLREAIHTGDKVLIRERAHHIKPTMQYIGAQNLQDDFQKLETLAKEDAPLAEIEELFNQIQPSFELMMQELKSIA
;
A
#
# COMPACT_ATOMS: atom_id res chain seq x y z
N MET A 1 22.21 -6.16 -8.87
CA MET A 1 20.97 -6.08 -8.09
C MET A 1 21.08 -6.81 -6.76
N ASN A 2 21.13 -6.04 -5.69
CA ASN A 2 21.03 -6.48 -4.30
C ASN A 2 19.58 -6.82 -3.95
N LYS A 3 19.38 -7.63 -2.91
CA LYS A 3 18.06 -7.99 -2.39
C LYS A 3 17.83 -7.33 -1.04
N ILE A 4 16.70 -6.65 -0.90
CA ILE A 4 16.29 -6.02 0.36
C ILE A 4 14.92 -6.52 0.79
N TYR A 5 14.81 -6.86 2.07
CA TYR A 5 13.55 -7.26 2.70
C TYR A 5 13.07 -6.11 3.56
N ILE A 6 11.84 -5.65 3.30
CA ILE A 6 11.24 -4.50 3.97
C ILE A 6 9.95 -4.93 4.64
N LEU A 7 9.74 -4.49 5.88
CA LEU A 7 8.46 -4.58 6.56
C LEU A 7 7.73 -3.24 6.43
N LEU A 8 6.50 -3.30 5.94
CA LEU A 8 5.54 -2.21 6.01
C LEU A 8 4.60 -2.43 7.19
N GLY A 9 4.23 -1.35 7.88
CA GLY A 9 3.24 -1.37 8.95
C GLY A 9 2.45 -0.06 9.06
N ALA A 10 1.13 -0.13 9.21
CA ALA A 10 0.28 1.04 9.41
C ALA A 10 -0.89 0.71 10.34
N ASN A 11 -1.38 1.68 11.13
CA ASN A 11 -2.57 1.52 11.95
C ASN A 11 -3.47 2.77 12.04
N LEU A 12 -3.13 3.85 11.32
CA LEU A 12 -3.94 5.07 11.26
C LEU A 12 -4.56 5.26 9.87
N GLY A 13 -5.75 5.86 9.83
CA GLY A 13 -6.46 6.14 8.59
C GLY A 13 -6.94 4.86 7.91
N ASN A 14 -6.43 4.59 6.70
CA ASN A 14 -6.67 3.36 5.96
C ASN A 14 -5.35 2.58 5.79
N PRO A 15 -4.98 1.70 6.75
CA PRO A 15 -3.68 1.02 6.74
C PRO A 15 -3.37 0.24 5.45
N THR A 16 -4.33 -0.53 4.93
CA THR A 16 -4.17 -1.30 3.69
C THR A 16 -3.76 -0.40 2.52
N GLN A 17 -4.40 0.76 2.44
CA GLN A 17 -4.15 1.74 1.40
C GLN A 17 -2.80 2.45 1.57
N GLN A 18 -2.40 2.72 2.81
CA GLN A 18 -1.08 3.29 3.11
C GLN A 18 0.04 2.31 2.72
N LEU A 19 -0.16 1.02 2.97
CA LEU A 19 0.73 -0.04 2.51
C LEU A 19 0.81 -0.09 0.98
N GLN A 20 -0.33 0.04 0.27
CA GLN A 20 -0.36 0.09 -1.19
C GLN A 20 0.46 1.25 -1.76
N LYS A 21 0.26 2.45 -1.23
CA LYS A 21 1.02 3.64 -1.62
C LYS A 21 2.51 3.47 -1.35
N ALA A 22 2.86 2.95 -0.16
CA ALA A 22 4.25 2.69 0.20
C ALA A 22 4.89 1.67 -0.73
N GLN A 23 4.19 0.59 -1.09
CA GLN A 23 4.66 -0.40 -2.05
C GLN A 23 4.91 0.21 -3.43
N ALA A 24 3.99 1.03 -3.94
CA ALA A 24 4.15 1.70 -5.23
C ALA A 24 5.36 2.64 -5.23
N LEU A 25 5.49 3.49 -4.20
CA LEU A 25 6.61 4.42 -4.05
C LEU A 25 7.95 3.68 -3.87
N LEU A 26 7.98 2.56 -3.15
CA LEU A 26 9.18 1.72 -3.03
C LEU A 26 9.55 1.09 -4.37
N SER A 27 8.58 0.58 -5.12
CA SER A 27 8.84 -0.01 -6.43
C SER A 27 9.39 1.00 -7.44
N ASP A 28 8.92 2.25 -7.36
CA ASP A 28 9.37 3.35 -8.20
C ASP A 28 10.76 3.87 -7.80
N LYS A 29 10.95 4.18 -6.50
CA LYS A 29 12.13 4.91 -6.01
C LYS A 29 13.28 4.00 -5.59
N LEU A 30 13.01 2.80 -5.09
CA LEU A 30 14.02 1.89 -4.54
C LEU A 30 14.44 0.79 -5.53
N GLY A 31 13.50 0.34 -6.35
CA GLY A 31 13.70 -0.68 -7.38
C GLY A 31 12.57 -1.71 -7.42
N PRO A 32 12.59 -2.64 -8.39
CA PRO A 32 11.42 -3.47 -8.69
C PRO A 32 11.07 -4.42 -7.54
N LEU A 33 9.77 -4.50 -7.24
CA LEU A 33 9.20 -5.49 -6.34
C LEU A 33 9.34 -6.89 -6.94
N LEU A 34 9.95 -7.80 -6.19
CA LEU A 34 10.11 -9.20 -6.58
C LEU A 34 8.99 -10.06 -6.00
N HIS A 35 8.71 -9.90 -4.71
CA HIS A 35 7.67 -10.65 -3.99
C HIS A 35 7.06 -9.77 -2.89
N ALA A 36 5.78 -10.01 -2.58
CA ALA A 36 5.10 -9.44 -1.43
C ALA A 36 4.37 -10.55 -0.68
N SER A 37 4.38 -10.51 0.65
CA SER A 37 3.52 -11.37 1.47
C SER A 37 2.05 -10.94 1.33
N ALA A 38 1.14 -11.75 1.87
CA ALA A 38 -0.20 -11.25 2.16
C ALA A 38 -0.15 -10.13 3.21
N LEU A 39 -1.30 -9.49 3.41
CA LEU A 39 -1.51 -8.56 4.51
C LEU A 39 -1.79 -9.32 5.81
N TYR A 40 -1.25 -8.83 6.90
CA TYR A 40 -1.42 -9.40 8.23
C TYR A 40 -1.93 -8.36 9.21
N GLU A 41 -3.07 -8.65 9.83
CA GLU A 41 -3.57 -7.91 10.99
C GLU A 41 -2.80 -8.33 12.25
N SER A 42 -2.37 -7.36 13.05
CA SER A 42 -1.76 -7.63 14.35
C SER A 42 -2.19 -6.64 15.43
N GLU A 43 -2.16 -7.11 16.68
CA GLU A 43 -2.16 -6.22 17.84
C GLU A 43 -0.89 -5.36 17.84
N ALA A 44 -0.95 -4.22 18.54
CA ALA A 44 0.17 -3.30 18.66
C ALA A 44 1.28 -3.88 19.56
N TRP A 45 2.53 -3.76 19.12
CA TRP A 45 3.68 -4.25 19.87
C TRP A 45 4.29 -3.14 20.73
N GLY A 46 4.46 -3.42 22.03
CA GLY A 46 5.11 -2.54 23.00
C GLY A 46 4.18 -1.56 23.72
N VAL A 47 3.31 -0.85 23.01
CA VAL A 47 2.36 0.10 23.61
C VAL A 47 0.93 -0.39 23.38
N GLU A 48 0.24 -0.68 24.48
CA GLU A 48 -1.16 -1.14 24.52
C GLU A 48 -2.14 0.00 24.18
N ASP A 49 -3.43 -0.32 23.99
CA ASP A 49 -4.51 0.63 23.65
C ASP A 49 -4.32 1.40 22.32
N GLN A 50 -3.79 0.72 21.31
CA GLN A 50 -3.70 1.24 19.94
C GLN A 50 -4.59 0.48 18.96
N PRO A 51 -4.99 1.11 17.84
CA PRO A 51 -5.64 0.41 16.74
C PRO A 51 -4.78 -0.75 16.21
N ILE A 52 -5.44 -1.76 15.66
CA ILE A 52 -4.80 -2.88 14.98
C ILE A 52 -3.88 -2.40 13.85
N PHE A 53 -2.74 -3.04 13.71
CA PHE A 53 -1.80 -2.80 12.61
C PHE A 53 -2.12 -3.72 11.44
N ILE A 54 -1.96 -3.20 10.23
CA ILE A 54 -1.80 -4.00 9.02
C ILE A 54 -0.33 -4.00 8.64
N ASN A 55 0.24 -5.19 8.44
CA ASN A 55 1.64 -5.40 8.14
C ASN A 55 1.82 -6.23 6.87
N GLN A 56 2.91 -5.98 6.16
CA GLN A 56 3.29 -6.73 4.95
C GLN A 56 4.80 -6.74 4.79
N VAL A 57 5.37 -7.86 4.36
CA VAL A 57 6.79 -7.95 4.02
C VAL A 57 6.94 -7.93 2.50
N LEU A 58 7.85 -7.09 2.02
CA LEU A 58 8.22 -6.96 0.63
C LEU A 58 9.66 -7.43 0.43
N LEU A 59 9.92 -8.06 -0.72
CA LEU A 59 11.24 -8.34 -1.25
C LEU A 59 11.42 -7.53 -2.53
N LEU A 60 12.40 -6.62 -2.55
CA LEU A 60 12.72 -5.80 -3.71
C LEU A 60 14.14 -6.07 -4.20
N ALA A 61 14.38 -5.82 -5.48
CA ALA A 61 15.72 -5.69 -6.03
C ALA A 61 16.15 -4.22 -5.99
N THR A 62 17.40 -3.94 -5.65
CA THR A 62 17.90 -2.57 -5.59
C THR A 62 19.36 -2.47 -6.03
N GLU A 63 19.74 -1.33 -6.59
CA GLU A 63 21.13 -0.97 -6.91
C GLU A 63 21.73 -0.03 -5.85
N TYR A 64 20.94 0.38 -4.86
CA TYR A 64 21.35 1.31 -3.81
C TYR A 64 22.05 0.60 -2.66
N SER A 65 22.97 1.30 -2.00
CA SER A 65 23.59 0.84 -0.75
C SER A 65 22.58 0.84 0.41
N PRO A 66 22.84 0.10 1.50
CA PRO A 66 21.95 0.06 2.68
C PRO A 66 21.55 1.45 3.22
N GLN A 67 22.50 2.39 3.30
CA GLN A 67 22.26 3.76 3.77
C GLN A 67 21.42 4.56 2.79
N GLN A 68 21.63 4.37 1.49
CA GLN A 68 20.78 4.99 0.46
C GLN A 68 19.35 4.42 0.54
N CYS A 69 19.20 3.10 0.74
CA CYS A 69 17.90 2.48 0.97
C CYS A 69 17.20 3.08 2.19
N LEU A 70 17.91 3.25 3.31
CA LEU A 70 17.36 3.87 4.52
C LEU A 70 16.86 5.30 4.24
N ALA A 71 17.67 6.11 3.57
CA ALA A 71 17.30 7.49 3.21
C ALA A 71 16.04 7.53 2.33
N ILE A 72 15.95 6.64 1.33
CA ILE A 72 14.76 6.53 0.46
C ILE A 72 13.54 6.11 1.27
N CYS A 73 13.66 5.11 2.14
CA CYS A 73 12.56 4.66 3.00
C CYS A 73 12.04 5.82 3.88
N GLN A 74 12.93 6.55 4.53
CA GLN A 74 12.57 7.70 5.36
C GLN A 74 11.91 8.83 4.55
N ALA A 75 12.37 9.08 3.32
CA ALA A 75 11.75 10.06 2.43
C ALA A 75 10.31 9.68 2.07
N ILE A 76 10.06 8.40 1.75
CA ILE A 76 8.72 7.87 1.45
C ILE A 76 7.80 7.98 2.67
N GLU A 77 8.30 7.68 3.87
CA GLU A 77 7.51 7.87 5.10
C GLU A 77 7.07 9.31 5.30
N ASN A 78 7.98 10.26 5.06
CA ASN A 78 7.69 11.69 5.18
C ASN A 78 6.66 12.14 4.13
N GLU A 79 6.79 11.65 2.89
CA GLU A 79 5.85 11.91 1.79
C GLU A 79 4.44 11.39 2.09
N LEU A 80 4.34 10.22 2.74
CA LEU A 80 3.07 9.63 3.18
C LEU A 80 2.53 10.22 4.50
N GLY A 81 3.18 11.26 5.03
CA GLY A 81 2.69 12.04 6.17
C GLY A 81 3.07 11.48 7.54
N ARG A 82 4.11 10.65 7.66
CA ARG A 82 4.57 10.15 8.97
C ARG A 82 4.98 11.31 9.89
N VAL A 83 4.27 11.47 11.02
CA VAL A 83 4.64 12.41 12.09
C VAL A 83 5.17 11.63 13.30
N ARG A 84 6.45 11.80 13.65
CA ARG A 84 7.06 11.14 14.81
C ARG A 84 6.66 11.87 16.11
N LYS A 85 5.62 11.38 16.79
CA LYS A 85 5.18 11.91 18.10
C LYS A 85 5.70 11.10 19.29
N GLU A 86 5.59 9.78 19.23
CA GLU A 86 5.95 8.86 20.33
C GLU A 86 6.66 7.61 19.80
N LYS A 87 7.53 7.02 20.63
CA LYS A 87 8.20 5.76 20.30
C LYS A 87 7.18 4.62 20.35
N TRP A 88 7.07 3.85 19.25
CA TRP A 88 6.09 2.76 19.06
C TRP A 88 4.61 3.17 19.07
N GLY A 89 4.35 4.48 18.90
CA GLY A 89 2.99 4.99 18.78
C GLY A 89 2.37 4.74 17.41
N ALA A 90 1.09 5.11 17.32
CA ALA A 90 0.29 4.95 16.12
C ALA A 90 0.86 5.80 14.97
N ARG A 91 0.82 5.25 13.75
CA ARG A 91 1.48 5.83 12.58
C ARG A 91 0.74 5.52 11.29
N LEU A 92 0.82 6.48 10.37
CA LEU A 92 0.26 6.36 9.03
C LEU A 92 1.00 5.32 8.18
N ILE A 93 2.32 5.23 8.33
CA ILE A 93 3.16 4.19 7.72
C ILE A 93 4.48 4.08 8.49
N ASP A 94 5.05 2.89 8.47
CA ASP A 94 6.38 2.52 8.95
C ASP A 94 7.03 1.62 7.91
N ILE A 95 8.28 1.89 7.58
CA ILE A 95 9.09 1.18 6.59
C ILE A 95 10.39 0.76 7.28
N ASP A 96 10.44 -0.49 7.72
CA ASP A 96 11.60 -1.06 8.41
C ASP A 96 12.40 -1.98 7.46
N ILE A 97 13.71 -1.76 7.35
CA ILE A 97 14.59 -2.66 6.61
C ILE A 97 14.91 -3.87 7.49
N LEU A 98 14.48 -5.06 7.08
CA LEU A 98 14.68 -6.32 7.81
C LEU A 98 16.04 -6.96 7.50
N TYR A 99 16.30 -7.17 6.21
CA TYR A 99 17.52 -7.78 5.71
C TYR A 99 18.01 -7.04 4.46
N TYR A 100 19.32 -7.02 4.27
CA TYR A 100 19.97 -6.60 3.04
C TYR A 100 20.99 -7.66 2.65
N ASN A 101 20.77 -8.33 1.52
CA ASN A 101 21.51 -9.51 1.09
C ASN A 101 21.64 -10.53 2.26
N SER A 102 22.86 -10.79 2.70
CA SER A 102 23.19 -11.56 3.91
C SER A 102 24.12 -10.76 4.83
N GLU A 103 24.06 -9.43 4.74
CA GLU A 103 24.98 -8.53 5.43
C GLU A 103 24.61 -8.34 6.90
N ILE A 104 25.63 -8.03 7.70
CA ILE A 104 25.49 -7.60 9.09
C ILE A 104 26.05 -6.19 9.18
N ILE A 105 25.19 -5.21 9.43
CA ILE A 105 25.48 -3.78 9.50
C ILE A 105 25.12 -3.30 10.90
N GLN A 106 26.03 -2.56 11.51
CA GLN A 106 25.86 -2.02 12.84
C GLN A 106 26.36 -0.57 12.86
N GLU A 107 25.51 0.33 12.40
CA GLU A 107 25.74 1.76 12.37
C GLU A 107 24.81 2.48 13.36
N PRO A 108 25.12 3.74 13.75
CA PRO A 108 24.32 4.47 14.74
C PRO A 108 22.84 4.64 14.36
N ASP A 109 22.56 4.71 13.06
CA ASP A 109 21.25 4.97 12.46
C ASP A 109 20.69 3.79 11.64
N LEU A 110 21.50 2.74 11.40
CA LEU A 110 21.10 1.55 10.65
C LEU A 110 21.65 0.27 11.26
N VAL A 111 20.76 -0.65 11.62
CA VAL A 111 21.12 -2.00 12.08
C VAL A 111 20.44 -3.04 11.19
N ILE A 112 21.26 -3.86 10.52
CA ILE A 112 20.80 -4.98 9.67
C ILE A 112 21.54 -6.24 10.11
N PRO A 113 20.88 -7.41 10.28
CA PRO A 113 19.44 -7.59 10.31
C PRO A 113 18.73 -6.74 11.37
N HIS A 114 17.48 -6.39 11.11
CA HIS A 114 16.69 -5.61 12.08
C HIS A 114 16.67 -6.35 13.45
N PRO A 115 16.98 -5.66 14.56
CA PRO A 115 17.33 -6.30 15.83
C PRO A 115 16.19 -7.07 16.50
N TYR A 116 14.94 -6.79 16.13
CA TYR A 116 13.75 -7.40 16.75
C TYR A 116 13.01 -8.39 15.86
N ILE A 117 13.60 -8.86 14.74
CA ILE A 117 12.93 -9.82 13.84
C ILE A 117 12.46 -11.06 14.62
N GLN A 118 13.35 -11.65 15.43
CA GLN A 118 13.09 -12.85 16.23
C GLN A 118 12.02 -12.68 17.32
N GLU A 119 11.68 -11.43 17.66
CA GLU A 119 10.79 -11.09 18.77
C GLU A 119 9.37 -10.68 18.32
N ARG A 120 9.11 -10.64 17.01
CA ARG A 120 7.89 -10.07 16.46
C ARG A 120 7.19 -11.04 15.52
N LYS A 121 6.03 -11.56 15.94
CA LYS A 121 5.21 -12.45 15.09
C LYS A 121 4.70 -11.75 13.83
N PHE A 122 4.31 -10.48 13.94
CA PHE A 122 3.82 -9.69 12.80
C PHE A 122 4.91 -9.41 11.77
N THR A 123 6.19 -9.59 12.12
CA THR A 123 7.32 -9.60 11.18
C THR A 123 7.56 -11.00 10.64
N LEU A 124 7.67 -12.01 11.52
CA LEU A 124 8.05 -13.37 11.14
C LEU A 124 7.00 -14.11 10.31
N MET A 125 5.71 -13.96 10.60
CA MET A 125 4.64 -14.65 9.85
C MET A 125 4.62 -14.26 8.35
N PRO A 126 4.54 -12.97 7.98
CA PRO A 126 4.66 -12.56 6.56
C PRO A 126 6.04 -12.86 5.96
N LEU A 127 7.12 -12.77 6.74
CA LEU A 127 8.46 -13.06 6.25
C LEU A 127 8.64 -14.55 5.91
N VAL A 128 8.08 -15.46 6.70
CA VAL A 128 8.07 -16.90 6.43
C VAL A 128 7.30 -17.22 5.15
N GLU A 129 6.22 -16.51 4.85
CA GLU A 129 5.46 -16.71 3.61
C GLU A 129 6.32 -16.56 2.35
N ILE A 130 7.23 -15.58 2.33
CA ILE A 130 8.04 -15.28 1.14
C ILE A 130 9.51 -15.75 1.24
N ALA A 131 9.97 -16.11 2.44
CA ALA A 131 11.38 -16.41 2.70
C ALA A 131 11.58 -17.41 3.86
N ALA A 132 10.74 -18.45 3.96
CA ALA A 132 10.78 -19.45 5.05
C ALA A 132 12.18 -19.99 5.36
N THR A 133 12.94 -20.36 4.32
CA THR A 133 14.25 -21.03 4.43
C THR A 133 15.44 -20.06 4.47
N TYR A 134 15.21 -18.75 4.34
CA TYR A 134 16.30 -17.77 4.43
C TYR A 134 16.92 -17.81 5.82
N LEU A 135 18.26 -17.93 5.86
CA LEU A 135 19.02 -18.03 7.10
C LEU A 135 19.36 -16.63 7.61
N HIS A 136 18.91 -16.32 8.83
CA HIS A 136 19.23 -15.07 9.49
C HIS A 136 20.76 -14.94 9.66
N PRO A 137 21.42 -13.89 9.11
CA PRO A 137 22.88 -13.77 9.08
C PRO A 137 23.58 -13.92 10.44
N LYS A 138 22.98 -13.38 11.50
CA LYS A 138 23.49 -13.48 12.88
C LYS A 138 23.19 -14.81 13.58
N PHE A 139 21.94 -15.27 13.58
CA PHE A 139 21.52 -16.46 14.34
C PHE A 139 21.75 -17.78 13.62
N GLN A 140 21.93 -17.75 12.29
CA GLN A 140 22.07 -18.94 11.45
C GLN A 140 20.88 -19.91 11.57
N LEU A 141 19.70 -19.36 11.87
CA LEU A 141 18.41 -20.05 11.89
C LEU A 141 17.57 -19.57 10.72
N SER A 142 16.75 -20.46 10.15
CA SER A 142 15.78 -20.06 9.14
C SER A 142 14.68 -19.17 9.72
N ASN A 143 14.00 -18.38 8.90
CA ASN A 143 12.85 -17.60 9.35
C ASN A 143 11.75 -18.49 9.96
N GLU A 144 11.57 -19.71 9.43
CA GLU A 144 10.64 -20.69 9.99
C GLU A 144 11.06 -21.14 11.40
N GLN A 145 12.35 -21.42 11.62
CA GLN A 145 12.88 -21.75 12.94
C GLN A 145 12.77 -20.58 13.92
N LEU A 146 13.02 -19.35 13.45
CA LEU A 146 12.83 -18.15 14.25
C LEU A 146 11.36 -17.97 14.65
N LEU A 147 10.41 -18.21 13.74
CA LEU A 147 8.98 -18.17 14.04
C LEU A 147 8.57 -19.21 15.08
N LEU A 148 9.08 -20.44 14.96
CA LEU A 148 8.85 -21.51 15.95
C LEU A 148 9.40 -21.14 17.35
N ASN A 149 10.53 -20.43 17.40
CA ASN A 149 11.17 -20.00 18.64
C ASN A 149 10.61 -18.67 19.19
N CYS A 150 9.71 -18.01 18.47
CA CYS A 150 9.21 -16.69 18.83
C CYS A 150 8.25 -16.78 20.04
N THR A 151 8.56 -16.02 21.10
CA THR A 151 7.79 -15.99 22.35
C THR A 151 6.69 -14.94 22.38
N ASP A 152 6.56 -14.14 21.31
CA ASP A 152 5.52 -13.13 21.15
C ASP A 152 4.12 -13.79 21.26
N LYS A 153 3.25 -13.22 22.09
CA LYS A 153 1.90 -13.74 22.34
C LYS A 153 0.81 -12.97 21.60
N LEU A 154 1.17 -11.87 20.93
CA LEU A 154 0.22 -11.03 20.21
C LEU A 154 -0.48 -11.84 19.12
N VAL A 155 -1.75 -11.52 18.92
CA VAL A 155 -2.57 -12.11 17.87
C VAL A 155 -2.15 -11.51 16.53
N VAL A 156 -1.81 -12.39 15.59
CA VAL A 156 -1.48 -12.05 14.21
C VAL A 156 -2.29 -12.94 13.28
N LYS A 157 -3.04 -12.32 12.37
CA LYS A 157 -3.95 -13.01 11.44
C LYS A 157 -3.63 -12.64 10.01
N LYS A 158 -3.44 -13.66 9.17
CA LYS A 158 -3.36 -13.47 7.72
C LYS A 158 -4.73 -13.03 7.20
N MET A 159 -4.77 -11.95 6.43
CA MET A 159 -6.00 -11.52 5.77
C MET A 159 -6.25 -12.43 4.56
N ASN A 160 -7.49 -12.89 4.38
CA ASN A 160 -7.87 -13.84 3.32
C ASN A 160 -7.98 -13.21 1.92
N THR A 161 -7.76 -11.89 1.79
CA THR A 161 -7.96 -11.15 0.54
C THR A 161 -6.60 -10.91 -0.12
N MET A 162 -6.37 -11.53 -1.28
CA MET A 162 -5.08 -11.56 -2.02
C MET A 162 -4.67 -10.23 -2.69
N THR A 163 -5.46 -9.16 -2.58
CA THR A 163 -5.16 -7.89 -3.24
C THR A 163 -5.71 -6.76 -2.40
N PHE A 164 -4.99 -5.63 -2.38
CA PHE A 164 -5.43 -4.36 -1.83
C PHE A 164 -6.92 -4.17 -2.08
N GLN A 165 -7.73 -4.06 -1.04
CA GLN A 165 -9.14 -3.69 -1.20
C GLN A 165 -9.17 -2.21 -1.53
N ILE A 166 -9.19 -1.86 -2.81
CA ILE A 166 -9.48 -0.49 -3.23
C ILE A 166 -10.93 -0.16 -2.89
N ILE A 167 -11.82 -1.15 -2.99
CA ILE A 167 -13.25 -1.01 -2.69
C ILE A 167 -13.51 -1.36 -1.23
N SER A 168 -14.28 -0.52 -0.53
CA SER A 168 -14.79 -0.87 0.80
C SER A 168 -16.21 -1.39 0.70
N LEU A 169 -16.39 -2.70 0.89
CA LEU A 169 -17.70 -3.35 0.91
C LEU A 169 -18.59 -2.82 2.06
N ASP A 170 -18.00 -2.40 3.17
CA ASP A 170 -18.76 -1.80 4.29
C ASP A 170 -19.33 -0.44 3.89
N ILE A 171 -18.55 0.42 3.24
CA ILE A 171 -19.02 1.72 2.73
C ILE A 171 -20.08 1.51 1.65
N LEU A 172 -19.86 0.55 0.75
CA LEU A 172 -20.80 0.20 -0.31
C LEU A 172 -22.15 -0.28 0.28
N ASN A 173 -22.11 -1.14 1.31
CA ASN A 173 -23.29 -1.61 2.03
C ASN A 173 -23.99 -0.49 2.81
N GLN A 174 -23.23 0.36 3.51
CA GLN A 174 -23.78 1.49 4.28
C GLN A 174 -24.43 2.53 3.37
N SER A 175 -23.79 2.85 2.24
CA SER A 175 -24.31 3.81 1.26
C SER A 175 -25.66 3.38 0.67
N MET A 176 -25.95 2.08 0.71
CA MET A 176 -27.17 1.48 0.14
C MET A 176 -28.09 0.85 1.20
N MET A 177 -27.92 1.21 2.47
CA MET A 177 -28.72 0.72 3.61
C MET A 177 -28.86 -0.82 3.66
N GLY A 178 -27.85 -1.55 3.18
CA GLY A 178 -27.83 -3.02 3.14
C GLY A 178 -28.74 -3.67 2.09
N ASN A 179 -29.26 -2.92 1.10
CA ASN A 179 -30.07 -3.51 0.03
C ASN A 179 -29.17 -4.16 -1.04
N SER A 180 -29.04 -5.48 -0.96
CA SER A 180 -28.19 -6.28 -1.85
C SER A 180 -28.55 -6.17 -3.34
N GLU A 181 -29.82 -5.93 -3.68
CA GLU A 181 -30.27 -5.85 -5.07
C GLU A 181 -29.91 -4.50 -5.70
N LEU A 182 -30.05 -3.41 -4.94
CA LEU A 182 -29.61 -2.07 -5.36
C LEU A 182 -28.08 -2.00 -5.49
N ILE A 183 -27.36 -2.64 -4.57
CA ILE A 183 -25.90 -2.73 -4.60
C ILE A 183 -25.44 -3.42 -5.90
N LYS A 184 -26.07 -4.54 -6.25
CA LYS A 184 -25.73 -5.27 -7.47
C LYS A 184 -26.00 -4.44 -8.73
N GLN A 185 -27.16 -3.79 -8.81
CA GLN A 185 -27.50 -2.92 -9.96
C GLN A 185 -26.52 -1.76 -10.13
N LEU A 186 -26.05 -1.17 -9.02
CA LEU A 186 -25.06 -0.11 -9.05
C LEU A 186 -23.67 -0.61 -9.45
N ILE A 187 -23.23 -1.74 -8.91
CA ILE A 187 -21.97 -2.37 -9.33
C ILE A 187 -22.02 -2.65 -10.83
N ASP A 188 -23.10 -3.23 -11.34
CA ASP A 188 -23.28 -3.52 -12.77
C ASP A 188 -23.21 -2.23 -13.60
N MET A 189 -23.89 -1.17 -13.18
CA MET A 189 -23.82 0.14 -13.82
C MET A 189 -22.39 0.70 -13.85
N TYR A 190 -21.67 0.65 -12.73
CA TYR A 190 -20.29 1.13 -12.65
C TYR A 190 -19.31 0.29 -13.47
N ILE A 191 -19.50 -1.02 -13.54
CA ILE A 191 -18.69 -1.92 -14.38
C ILE A 191 -18.84 -1.54 -15.86
N GLN A 192 -20.02 -1.12 -16.28
CA GLN A 192 -20.27 -0.70 -17.67
C GLN A 192 -19.79 0.72 -17.95
N GLN A 193 -20.05 1.66 -17.04
CA GLN A 193 -19.86 3.09 -17.31
C GLN A 193 -18.44 3.58 -17.00
N SER A 194 -17.80 3.09 -15.93
CA SER A 194 -16.49 3.57 -15.51
C SER A 194 -15.39 3.38 -16.56
N PRO A 195 -15.30 2.25 -17.31
CA PRO A 195 -14.32 2.11 -18.38
C PRO A 195 -14.50 3.13 -19.50
N VAL A 196 -15.75 3.44 -19.86
CA VAL A 196 -16.07 4.42 -20.91
C VAL A 196 -15.64 5.82 -20.48
N ASP A 197 -15.96 6.21 -19.25
CA ASP A 197 -15.53 7.50 -18.70
C ASP A 197 -14.01 7.60 -18.59
N PHE A 198 -13.33 6.52 -18.21
CA PHE A 198 -11.87 6.48 -18.08
C PHE A 198 -11.16 6.56 -19.44
N GLU A 199 -11.66 5.89 -20.48
CA GLU A 199 -11.13 6.05 -21.85
C GLU A 199 -11.39 7.45 -22.40
N THR A 200 -12.58 8.02 -22.15
CA THR A 200 -12.88 9.40 -22.56
C THR A 200 -11.92 10.40 -21.88
N LEU A 201 -11.60 10.16 -20.60
CA LEU A 201 -10.60 10.95 -19.88
C LEU A 201 -9.20 10.79 -20.50
N ARG A 202 -8.80 9.57 -20.87
CA ARG A 202 -7.53 9.31 -21.55
C ARG A 202 -7.44 10.05 -22.89
N GLU A 203 -8.49 10.01 -23.70
CA GLU A 203 -8.57 10.74 -24.97
C GLU A 203 -8.50 12.26 -24.76
N ALA A 204 -9.16 12.78 -23.73
CA ALA A 204 -9.11 14.20 -23.38
C ALA A 204 -7.69 14.65 -22.99
N ILE A 205 -6.96 13.82 -22.25
CA ILE A 205 -5.55 14.07 -21.91
C ILE A 205 -4.69 14.07 -23.18
N HIS A 206 -4.88 13.09 -24.06
CA HIS A 206 -4.12 12.99 -25.30
C HIS A 206 -4.34 14.19 -26.25
N THR A 207 -5.58 14.68 -26.31
CA THR A 207 -5.95 15.84 -27.14
C THR A 207 -5.68 17.18 -26.47
N GLY A 208 -5.34 17.18 -25.17
CA GLY A 208 -5.07 18.38 -24.38
C GLY A 208 -6.34 19.18 -24.01
N ASP A 209 -7.52 18.58 -24.09
CA ASP A 209 -8.79 19.23 -23.76
C ASP A 209 -8.99 19.30 -22.23
N LYS A 210 -8.40 20.31 -21.60
CA LYS A 210 -8.47 20.51 -20.15
C LYS A 210 -9.89 20.72 -19.61
N VAL A 211 -10.82 21.21 -20.43
CA VAL A 211 -12.22 21.36 -20.01
C VAL A 211 -12.85 19.97 -19.87
N LEU A 212 -12.65 19.11 -20.86
CA LEU A 212 -13.16 17.74 -20.84
C LEU A 212 -12.47 16.88 -19.77
N ILE A 213 -11.16 17.05 -19.54
CA ILE A 213 -10.43 16.39 -18.44
C ILE A 213 -11.09 16.72 -17.09
N ARG A 214 -11.35 18.00 -16.84
CA ARG A 214 -11.99 18.46 -15.60
C ARG A 214 -13.41 17.88 -15.46
N GLU A 215 -14.20 17.91 -16.52
CA GLU A 215 -15.57 17.39 -16.52
C GLU A 215 -15.60 15.89 -16.20
N ARG A 216 -14.74 15.09 -16.85
CA ARG A 216 -14.68 13.64 -16.64
C ARG A 216 -14.16 13.30 -15.24
N ALA A 217 -13.13 13.98 -14.76
CA ALA A 217 -12.64 13.80 -13.39
C ALA A 217 -13.74 14.11 -12.34
N HIS A 218 -14.50 15.19 -12.56
CA HIS A 218 -15.64 15.55 -11.72
C HIS A 218 -16.75 14.47 -11.72
N HIS A 219 -17.00 13.84 -12.87
CA HIS A 219 -18.00 12.78 -13.02
C HIS A 219 -17.59 11.45 -12.37
N ILE A 220 -16.31 11.05 -12.49
CA ILE A 220 -15.80 9.78 -11.96
C ILE A 220 -15.66 9.83 -10.43
N LYS A 221 -15.29 10.99 -9.87
CA LYS A 221 -14.99 11.18 -8.45
C LYS A 221 -16.11 10.70 -7.49
N PRO A 222 -17.41 11.06 -7.67
CA PRO A 222 -18.49 10.54 -6.84
C PRO A 222 -18.57 9.02 -6.83
N THR A 223 -18.36 8.36 -7.97
CA THR A 223 -18.37 6.89 -8.05
C THR A 223 -17.33 6.29 -7.12
N MET A 224 -16.11 6.85 -7.09
CA MET A 224 -15.04 6.40 -6.21
C MET A 224 -15.43 6.54 -4.73
N GLN A 225 -16.15 7.60 -4.38
CA GLN A 225 -16.68 7.79 -3.03
C GLN A 225 -17.69 6.70 -2.65
N TYR A 226 -18.64 6.40 -3.53
CA TYR A 226 -19.70 5.41 -3.27
C TYR A 226 -19.18 3.98 -3.11
N ILE A 227 -18.13 3.62 -3.83
CA ILE A 227 -17.49 2.30 -3.74
C ILE A 227 -16.39 2.27 -2.66
N GLY A 228 -16.19 3.36 -1.92
CA GLY A 228 -15.17 3.45 -0.87
C GLY A 228 -13.72 3.52 -1.37
N ALA A 229 -13.51 3.81 -2.65
CA ALA A 229 -12.21 3.99 -3.28
C ALA A 229 -11.64 5.41 -3.02
N GLN A 230 -11.44 5.75 -1.76
CA GLN A 230 -11.09 7.12 -1.32
C GLN A 230 -9.82 7.68 -1.99
N ASN A 231 -8.79 6.87 -2.25
CA ASN A 231 -7.60 7.34 -2.95
C ASN A 231 -7.90 7.73 -4.39
N LEU A 232 -8.62 6.87 -5.12
CA LEU A 232 -9.00 7.19 -6.48
C LEU A 232 -9.85 8.45 -6.47
N GLN A 233 -10.75 8.61 -5.50
CA GLN A 233 -11.49 9.86 -5.32
C GLN A 233 -10.56 11.07 -5.16
N ASP A 234 -9.56 10.99 -4.29
CA ASP A 234 -8.59 12.06 -4.04
C ASP A 234 -7.72 12.34 -5.28
N ASP A 235 -7.30 11.29 -6.00
CA ASP A 235 -6.47 11.43 -7.19
C ASP A 235 -7.26 12.02 -8.36
N PHE A 236 -8.52 11.63 -8.55
CA PHE A 236 -9.42 12.31 -9.49
C PHE A 236 -9.73 13.76 -9.04
N GLN A 237 -9.77 14.05 -7.74
CA GLN A 237 -9.90 15.42 -7.23
C GLN A 237 -8.68 16.28 -7.55
N LYS A 238 -7.46 15.72 -7.42
CA LYS A 238 -6.22 16.40 -7.84
C LYS A 238 -6.22 16.64 -9.35
N LEU A 239 -6.60 15.63 -10.14
CA LEU A 239 -6.64 15.71 -11.59
C LEU A 239 -7.67 16.77 -12.07
N GLU A 240 -8.84 16.84 -11.42
CA GLU A 240 -9.82 17.92 -11.62
C GLU A 240 -9.24 19.30 -11.30
N THR A 241 -8.44 19.41 -10.23
CA THR A 241 -7.83 20.67 -9.78
C THR A 241 -6.75 21.14 -10.75
N LEU A 242 -5.84 20.26 -11.16
CA LEU A 242 -4.79 20.56 -12.15
C LEU A 242 -5.40 21.04 -13.48
N ALA A 243 -6.46 20.36 -13.94
CA ALA A 243 -7.17 20.76 -15.15
C ALA A 243 -7.86 22.14 -14.98
N LYS A 244 -8.42 22.42 -13.80
CA LYS A 244 -9.04 23.72 -13.47
C LYS A 244 -8.04 24.87 -13.38
N GLU A 245 -6.84 24.62 -12.86
CA GLU A 245 -5.77 25.60 -12.69
C GLU A 245 -4.89 25.77 -13.94
N ASP A 246 -5.27 25.12 -15.05
CA ASP A 246 -4.58 25.17 -16.33
C ASP A 246 -3.12 24.67 -16.25
N ALA A 247 -2.84 23.70 -15.36
CA ALA A 247 -1.51 23.13 -15.16
C ALA A 247 -0.92 22.55 -16.46
N PRO A 248 0.43 22.41 -16.57
CA PRO A 248 1.07 21.80 -17.72
C PRO A 248 0.53 20.40 -18.02
N LEU A 249 0.29 20.09 -19.30
CA LEU A 249 -0.31 18.80 -19.70
C LEU A 249 0.56 17.61 -19.28
N ALA A 250 1.88 17.77 -19.24
CA ALA A 250 2.81 16.75 -18.76
C ALA A 250 2.55 16.36 -17.29
N GLU A 251 2.20 17.30 -16.42
CA GLU A 251 1.88 17.01 -15.01
C GLU A 251 0.55 16.25 -14.89
N ILE A 252 -0.43 16.60 -15.72
CA ILE A 252 -1.73 15.90 -15.78
C ILE A 252 -1.54 14.47 -16.28
N GLU A 253 -0.72 14.28 -17.32
CA GLU A 253 -0.40 12.97 -17.90
C GLU A 253 0.37 12.09 -16.92
N GLU A 254 1.34 12.65 -16.19
CA GLU A 254 2.07 11.95 -15.14
C GLU A 254 1.13 11.45 -14.04
N LEU A 255 0.26 12.32 -13.52
CA LEU A 255 -0.72 11.92 -12.51
C LEU A 255 -1.70 10.86 -13.04
N PHE A 256 -2.17 11.00 -14.27
CA PHE A 256 -3.06 10.01 -14.88
C PHE A 256 -2.41 8.62 -14.99
N ASN A 257 -1.14 8.57 -15.38
CA ASN A 257 -0.37 7.32 -15.45
C ASN A 257 -0.20 6.66 -14.07
N GLN A 258 -0.14 7.45 -12.99
CA GLN A 258 -0.14 6.93 -11.62
C GLN A 258 -1.51 6.39 -11.18
N ILE A 259 -2.60 7.00 -11.67
CA ILE A 259 -3.99 6.59 -11.36
C ILE A 259 -4.34 5.26 -12.06
N GLN A 260 -3.88 5.07 -13.30
CA GLN A 260 -4.32 3.97 -14.16
C GLN A 260 -4.21 2.58 -13.53
N PRO A 261 -3.07 2.15 -12.93
CA PRO A 261 -2.97 0.81 -12.33
C PRO A 261 -3.96 0.60 -11.19
N SER A 262 -4.20 1.63 -10.38
CA SER A 262 -5.16 1.57 -9.27
C SER A 262 -6.60 1.48 -9.79
N PHE A 263 -6.91 2.21 -10.85
CA PHE A 263 -8.23 2.13 -11.48
C PHE A 263 -8.49 0.75 -12.10
N GLU A 264 -7.50 0.17 -12.80
CA GLU A 264 -7.61 -1.16 -13.38
C GLU A 264 -7.80 -2.25 -12.31
N LEU A 265 -7.08 -2.17 -11.19
CA LEU A 265 -7.24 -3.09 -10.07
C LEU A 265 -8.63 -2.96 -9.43
N MET A 266 -9.12 -1.73 -9.25
CA MET A 266 -10.47 -1.47 -8.75
C MET A 266 -11.54 -2.08 -9.67
N MET A 267 -11.37 -1.98 -10.98
CA MET A 267 -12.28 -2.60 -11.94
C MET A 267 -12.26 -4.14 -11.87
N GLN A 268 -11.11 -4.75 -11.58
CA GLN A 268 -11.03 -6.19 -11.34
C GLN A 268 -11.75 -6.59 -10.05
N GLU A 269 -11.61 -5.79 -8.99
CA GLU A 269 -12.33 -6.00 -7.73
C GLU A 269 -13.84 -5.89 -7.93
N LEU A 270 -14.35 -4.83 -8.58
CA LEU A 270 -15.78 -4.65 -8.88
C LEU A 270 -16.34 -5.88 -9.62
N LYS A 271 -15.62 -6.38 -10.62
CA LYS A 271 -16.02 -7.57 -11.40
C LYS A 271 -16.00 -8.86 -10.57
N SER A 272 -15.17 -8.94 -9.54
CA SER A 272 -15.10 -10.11 -8.66
C SER A 272 -16.25 -10.19 -7.65
N ILE A 273 -16.94 -9.07 -7.39
CA ILE A 273 -18.03 -8.94 -6.42
C ILE A 273 -19.43 -8.79 -7.05
N ALA A 274 -19.53 -8.69 -8.38
CA ALA A 274 -20.79 -8.63 -9.15
C ALA A 274 -21.43 -10.01 -9.38
#